data_AF-A0A352NNT7-F1
#
_entry.id   AF-A0A352NNT7-F1
#
_cell.length_a   1.000
_cell.length_b   1.000
_cell.length_c   1.000
_cell.angle_alpha   90.00
_cell.angle_beta   90.00
_cell.angle_gamma   90.00
#
_symmetry.space_group_name_H-M   'P 1'
#
loop_
_entity.id
_entity.type
_entity.pdbx_description
1 polymer ?
#
loop_
_entity_poly.entity_id
_entity_poly.type
_entity_poly.pdbx_seq_one_letter_code
_entity_poly.pdbx_strand_id
1 'polypeptide(L)'
;MGRTAKHNWQKLFLEYNQGRYKNVAEFAKKKGIYADRMRKEFRKLETEASQEQVKISPKNESKQVKKTGSKKRTSQKQVNKLHPWEYLKQQFTDWPEEKLQAYLLQLEARLTELNAVPFEDLTPAEAKELGQLRRERRAILSDPVPEVICSARRHDGSPCGNPVERGKRVCWNHGGAPGSGPPKGSKNALKHGAYETIWLDQLDDDEKKLITQVPHDEIDALQQDIDLLTIRSRRMMARIAKLTGEDFTVVKIKYEKGVGPQGPVDKVNKEFDATLGQVQAIERELTKVQEKRIKATEVLYKLKTEHAMKLDKLKQDMEIDRERLKLEKAKSAEAQPEAKDDGFIEALKAEAANVWADETDEAGGTDG
;
A
#
# COMPACT_ATOMS: atom_id res chain seq x y z
N MET A 1 17.73 -9.69 35.16
CA MET A 1 17.97 -8.75 36.29
C MET A 1 17.18 -7.48 36.05
N GLY A 2 16.18 -7.20 36.89
CA GLY A 2 15.29 -6.04 36.71
C GLY A 2 15.99 -4.73 37.09
N ARG A 3 15.81 -3.68 36.27
CA ARG A 3 16.28 -2.32 36.60
C ARG A 3 15.52 -1.84 37.83
N THR A 4 16.21 -1.55 38.94
CA THR A 4 15.57 -0.97 40.12
C THR A 4 15.06 0.44 39.77
N ALA A 5 13.78 0.70 40.03
CA ALA A 5 13.18 1.99 39.74
C ALA A 5 13.82 3.08 40.61
N LYS A 6 14.32 4.16 39.98
CA LYS A 6 14.99 5.31 40.65
C LYS A 6 14.17 5.97 41.77
N HIS A 7 12.86 5.74 41.81
CA HIS A 7 11.94 6.32 42.80
C HIS A 7 10.95 5.25 43.28
N ASN A 8 10.65 5.24 44.58
CA ASN A 8 9.60 4.40 45.15
C ASN A 8 8.23 5.10 44.95
N TRP A 9 7.52 4.73 43.89
CA TRP A 9 6.28 5.37 43.48
C TRP A 9 5.11 5.13 44.43
N GLN A 10 5.05 3.95 45.08
CA GLN A 10 4.01 3.63 46.06
C GLN A 10 4.09 4.55 47.29
N LYS A 11 5.30 4.79 47.80
CA LYS A 11 5.52 5.72 48.92
C LYS A 11 5.13 7.16 48.57
N LEU A 12 5.49 7.61 47.35
CA LEU A 12 5.13 8.95 46.86
C LEU A 12 3.62 9.11 46.66
N PHE A 13 2.93 8.07 46.20
CA PHE A 13 1.48 8.08 46.03
C PHE A 13 0.74 8.19 47.37
N LEU A 14 1.18 7.43 48.38
CA LEU A 14 0.64 7.53 49.74
C LEU A 14 0.89 8.92 50.35
N GLU A 15 2.07 9.51 50.14
CA GLU A 15 2.38 10.87 50.60
C GLU A 15 1.51 11.94 49.93
N TYR A 16 1.21 11.78 48.63
CA TYR A 16 0.29 12.65 47.92
C TYR A 16 -1.15 12.55 48.46
N ASN A 17 -1.62 11.32 48.74
CA ASN A 17 -2.96 11.06 49.26
C ASN A 17 -3.20 11.58 50.69
N GLN A 18 -2.16 12.04 51.40
CA GLN A 18 -2.30 12.74 52.68
C GLN A 18 -2.93 14.14 52.53
N GLY A 19 -3.22 14.61 51.32
CA GLY A 19 -3.97 15.84 51.06
C GLY A 19 -3.20 17.14 51.34
N ARG A 20 -1.88 17.07 51.54
CA ARG A 20 -1.02 18.23 51.83
C ARG A 20 -0.71 19.14 50.62
N TYR A 21 -1.10 18.73 49.41
CA TYR A 21 -0.82 19.44 48.16
C TYR A 21 -2.10 19.58 47.35
N LYS A 22 -2.27 20.72 46.64
CA LYS A 22 -3.50 20.99 45.89
C LYS A 22 -3.59 20.20 44.59
N ASN A 23 -2.45 19.88 43.97
CA ASN A 23 -2.38 19.11 42.74
C ASN A 23 -1.05 18.35 42.60
N VAL A 24 -1.02 17.37 41.68
CA VAL A 24 0.17 16.54 41.40
C VAL A 24 1.36 17.38 40.93
N ALA A 25 1.13 18.51 40.25
CA ALA A 25 2.22 19.36 39.75
C ALA A 25 2.98 20.07 40.87
N GLU A 26 2.27 20.56 41.90
CA GLU A 26 2.85 21.17 43.09
C GLU A 26 3.66 20.14 43.90
N PHE A 27 3.12 18.92 44.04
CA PHE A 27 3.82 17.82 44.69
C PHE A 27 5.10 17.40 43.92
N ALA A 28 5.01 17.30 42.60
CA ALA A 28 6.12 16.93 41.73
C ALA A 28 7.27 17.96 41.79
N LYS A 29 6.96 19.26 41.79
CA LYS A 29 7.94 20.34 41.97
C LYS A 29 8.70 20.20 43.29
N LYS A 30 8.00 19.92 44.39
CA LYS A 30 8.63 19.77 45.71
C LYS A 30 9.51 18.53 45.83
N LYS A 31 9.21 17.47 45.07
CA LYS A 31 10.00 16.24 45.02
C LYS A 31 11.10 16.25 43.96
N GLY A 32 11.19 17.31 43.15
CA GLY A 32 12.16 17.40 42.05
C GLY A 32 11.92 16.37 40.94
N ILE A 33 10.67 15.96 40.73
CA ILE A 33 10.28 14.94 39.74
C ILE A 33 9.46 15.62 38.63
N TYR A 34 9.62 15.15 37.39
CA TYR A 34 8.82 15.64 36.27
C TYR A 34 7.32 15.29 36.44
N ALA A 35 6.46 16.30 36.40
CA ALA A 35 5.03 16.17 36.76
C ALA A 35 4.29 15.12 35.92
N ASP A 36 4.54 15.05 34.61
CA ASP A 36 3.84 14.11 33.73
C ASP A 36 4.24 12.66 34.01
N ARG A 37 5.49 12.43 34.39
CA ARG A 37 5.97 11.11 34.80
C ARG A 37 5.26 10.65 36.07
N MET A 38 5.12 11.56 37.05
CA MET A 38 4.40 11.28 38.29
C MET A 38 2.91 11.00 38.06
N ARG A 39 2.23 11.78 37.20
CA ARG A 39 0.83 11.52 36.82
C ARG A 39 0.65 10.14 36.19
N LYS A 40 1.57 9.73 35.31
CA LYS A 40 1.50 8.43 34.63
C LYS A 40 1.65 7.26 35.60
N GLU A 41 2.60 7.34 36.54
CA GLU A 41 2.79 6.28 37.53
C GLU A 41 1.67 6.26 38.58
N PHE A 42 1.13 7.42 39.00
CA PHE A 42 -0.02 7.46 39.92
C PHE A 42 -1.27 6.85 39.32
N ARG A 43 -1.57 7.12 38.03
CA ARG A 43 -2.69 6.45 37.33
C ARG A 43 -2.54 4.94 37.29
N LYS A 44 -1.33 4.41 37.11
CA LYS A 44 -1.10 2.95 37.15
C LYS A 44 -1.42 2.39 38.54
N LEU A 45 -0.92 3.03 39.60
CA LEU A 45 -1.18 2.63 40.98
C LEU A 45 -2.68 2.73 41.33
N GLU A 46 -3.40 3.73 40.81
CA GLU A 46 -4.86 3.84 40.96
C GLU A 46 -5.60 2.69 40.25
N THR A 47 -5.16 2.31 39.05
CA THR A 47 -5.74 1.17 38.32
C THR A 47 -5.42 -0.18 38.97
N GLU A 48 -4.21 -0.34 39.52
CA GLU A 48 -3.79 -1.54 40.24
C GLU A 48 -4.57 -1.69 41.55
N ALA A 49 -4.70 -0.62 42.34
CA ALA A 49 -5.51 -0.60 43.57
C ALA A 49 -6.99 -0.89 43.30
N SER A 50 -7.53 -0.41 42.17
CA SER A 50 -8.91 -0.70 41.75
C SER A 50 -9.10 -2.16 41.34
N GLN A 51 -8.10 -2.78 40.70
CA GLN A 51 -8.14 -4.20 40.32
C GLN A 51 -7.97 -5.14 41.53
N GLU A 52 -7.26 -4.69 42.57
CA GLU A 52 -7.05 -5.47 43.79
C GLU A 52 -8.30 -5.53 44.68
N GLN A 53 -9.09 -4.44 44.71
CA GLN A 53 -10.40 -4.43 45.38
C GLN A 53 -11.46 -5.31 44.68
N VAL A 54 -11.33 -5.53 43.36
CA VAL A 54 -12.25 -6.41 42.60
C VAL A 54 -11.95 -7.90 42.81
N LYS A 55 -10.75 -8.26 43.32
CA LYS A 55 -10.36 -9.66 43.55
C LYS A 55 -10.83 -10.24 44.90
N ILE A 56 -11.37 -9.42 45.80
CA ILE A 56 -11.91 -9.86 47.09
C ILE A 56 -13.43 -9.71 47.08
N SER A 57 -14.13 -10.65 46.43
CA SER A 57 -15.55 -10.96 46.68
C SER A 57 -15.94 -12.27 45.96
N PRO A 58 -16.54 -13.27 46.65
CA PRO A 58 -17.08 -14.46 46.00
C PRO A 58 -18.49 -14.20 45.43
N LYS A 59 -18.81 -14.94 44.35
CA LYS A 59 -20.11 -14.96 43.67
C LYS A 59 -21.25 -15.47 44.57
N ASN A 60 -22.41 -14.80 44.60
CA ASN A 60 -23.70 -15.40 44.20
C ASN A 60 -24.90 -14.43 44.18
N GLU A 61 -25.97 -14.93 43.57
CA GLU A 61 -27.15 -14.30 42.98
C GLU A 61 -28.16 -13.59 43.90
N SER A 62 -28.82 -12.59 43.30
CA SER A 62 -30.20 -12.12 43.45
C SER A 62 -30.96 -12.25 44.79
N LYS A 63 -31.34 -11.10 45.38
CA LYS A 63 -32.73 -10.56 45.38
C LYS A 63 -32.87 -9.28 46.22
N GLN A 64 -33.44 -8.26 45.55
CA GLN A 64 -34.34 -7.18 46.01
C GLN A 64 -34.30 -6.61 47.45
N VAL A 65 -34.13 -5.26 47.48
CA VAL A 65 -34.96 -4.24 48.20
C VAL A 65 -34.70 -4.15 49.73
N LYS A 66 -34.37 -3.03 50.39
CA LYS A 66 -34.97 -1.67 50.42
C LYS A 66 -34.00 -0.67 51.11
N LYS A 67 -34.20 0.61 50.79
CA LYS A 67 -33.51 1.86 51.21
C LYS A 67 -33.29 2.09 52.72
N THR A 68 -32.18 2.75 53.06
CA THR A 68 -32.05 4.06 53.76
C THR A 68 -30.62 4.56 53.45
N GLY A 69 -30.23 5.81 53.24
CA GLY A 69 -30.83 7.13 53.31
C GLY A 69 -29.69 8.12 53.62
N SER A 70 -29.00 8.68 52.61
CA SER A 70 -28.28 9.96 52.79
C SER A 70 -27.98 10.69 51.48
N LYS A 71 -28.70 11.82 51.34
CA LYS A 71 -28.42 13.04 50.56
C LYS A 71 -27.91 12.87 49.12
N LYS A 72 -28.88 12.66 48.22
CA LYS A 72 -28.77 13.09 46.81
C LYS A 72 -28.46 14.60 46.79
N ARG A 73 -27.28 14.97 46.28
CA ARG A 73 -27.15 16.25 45.57
C ARG A 73 -28.16 16.19 44.44
N THR A 74 -29.11 17.11 44.46
CA THR A 74 -30.04 17.37 43.36
C THR A 74 -29.23 17.46 42.08
N SER A 75 -29.35 16.45 41.22
CA SER A 75 -28.92 16.55 39.84
C SER A 75 -29.72 17.72 39.26
N GLN A 76 -29.03 18.83 39.01
CA GLN A 76 -29.53 19.82 38.07
C GLN A 76 -29.94 19.04 36.83
N LYS A 77 -31.24 19.13 36.47
CA LYS A 77 -31.75 18.65 35.19
C LYS A 77 -30.72 19.00 34.13
N GLN A 78 -30.11 17.99 33.51
CA GLN A 78 -29.40 18.20 32.25
C GLN A 78 -30.48 18.68 31.27
N VAL A 79 -30.60 20.00 31.14
CA VAL A 79 -31.24 20.58 29.97
C VAL A 79 -30.42 20.06 28.81
N ASN A 80 -31.03 19.28 27.92
CA ASN A 80 -30.43 18.92 26.63
C ASN A 80 -29.98 20.23 25.97
N LYS A 81 -28.70 20.56 26.09
CA LYS A 81 -28.12 21.68 25.35
C LYS A 81 -27.99 21.18 23.91
N LEU A 82 -29.00 21.49 23.10
CA LEU A 82 -28.95 21.32 21.65
C LEU A 82 -27.63 21.89 21.12
N HIS A 83 -27.04 21.21 20.14
CA HIS A 83 -25.80 21.68 19.53
C HIS A 83 -26.04 23.09 18.96
N PRO A 84 -25.07 24.03 18.99
CA PRO A 84 -25.28 25.41 18.51
C PRO A 84 -25.85 25.51 17.08
N TRP A 85 -25.55 24.51 16.24
CA TRP A 85 -26.10 24.40 14.89
C TRP A 85 -27.59 23.98 14.86
N GLU A 86 -28.06 23.16 15.81
CA GLU A 86 -29.46 22.75 15.92
C GLU A 86 -30.34 23.92 16.34
N TYR A 87 -29.83 24.79 17.22
CA TYR A 87 -30.51 26.04 17.60
C TYR A 87 -30.67 26.98 16.40
N LEU A 88 -29.59 27.18 15.63
CA LEU A 88 -29.61 27.94 14.38
C LEU A 88 -30.62 27.36 13.38
N LYS A 89 -30.68 26.04 13.26
CA LYS A 89 -31.62 25.38 12.36
C LYS A 89 -33.08 25.59 12.76
N GLN A 90 -33.41 25.48 14.05
CA GLN A 90 -34.75 25.76 14.57
C GLN A 90 -35.22 27.19 14.28
N GLN A 91 -34.29 28.15 14.12
CA GLN A 91 -34.65 29.52 13.76
C GLN A 91 -35.14 29.65 12.31
N PHE A 92 -34.72 28.74 11.43
CA PHE A 92 -35.06 28.77 9.99
C PHE A 92 -36.15 27.77 9.60
N THR A 93 -36.52 26.82 10.48
CA THR A 93 -37.61 25.85 10.19
C THR A 93 -38.98 26.50 10.08
N ASP A 94 -39.19 27.63 10.78
CA ASP A 94 -40.47 28.32 10.84
C ASP A 94 -40.61 29.41 9.76
N TRP A 95 -39.61 29.55 8.88
CA TRP A 95 -39.60 30.59 7.85
C TRP A 95 -40.24 30.11 6.54
N PRO A 96 -41.02 30.96 5.85
CA PRO A 96 -41.54 30.63 4.51
C PRO A 96 -40.40 30.56 3.48
N GLU A 97 -40.55 29.69 2.48
CA GLU A 97 -39.50 29.39 1.48
C GLU A 97 -38.98 30.63 0.75
N GLU A 98 -39.88 31.56 0.37
CA GLU A 98 -39.52 32.81 -0.31
C GLU A 98 -38.59 33.70 0.54
N LYS A 99 -38.86 33.76 1.85
CA LYS A 99 -38.04 34.53 2.80
C LYS A 99 -36.67 33.88 3.00
N LEU A 100 -36.63 32.55 3.01
CA LEU A 100 -35.41 31.77 3.17
C LEU A 100 -34.51 31.89 1.93
N GLN A 101 -35.09 31.88 0.73
CA GLN A 101 -34.35 32.12 -0.53
C GLN A 101 -33.80 33.54 -0.61
N ALA A 102 -34.59 34.57 -0.26
CA ALA A 102 -34.13 35.95 -0.21
C ALA A 102 -32.96 36.13 0.79
N TYR A 103 -33.05 35.48 1.95
CA TYR A 103 -31.99 35.51 2.96
C TYR A 103 -30.72 34.79 2.49
N LEU A 104 -30.83 33.63 1.82
CA LEU A 104 -29.70 32.95 1.21
C LEU A 104 -28.96 33.84 0.20
N LEU A 105 -29.69 34.57 -0.63
CA LEU A 105 -29.11 35.45 -1.64
C LEU A 105 -28.32 36.60 -0.98
N GLN A 106 -28.85 37.18 0.10
CA GLN A 106 -28.15 38.17 0.92
C GLN A 106 -26.89 37.60 1.58
N LEU A 107 -26.99 36.38 2.14
CA LEU A 107 -25.85 35.67 2.74
C LEU A 107 -24.74 35.42 1.71
N GLU A 108 -25.10 34.98 0.50
CA GLU A 108 -24.12 34.67 -0.54
C GLU A 108 -23.41 35.93 -1.05
N ALA A 109 -24.13 37.04 -1.26
CA ALA A 109 -23.53 38.33 -1.61
C ALA A 109 -22.51 38.80 -0.56
N ARG A 110 -22.88 38.74 0.74
CA ARG A 110 -21.98 39.12 1.82
C ARG A 110 -20.78 38.19 1.95
N LEU A 111 -20.96 36.88 1.69
CA LEU A 111 -19.86 35.92 1.66
C LEU A 111 -18.91 36.18 0.49
N THR A 112 -19.41 36.59 -0.67
CA THR A 112 -18.55 36.94 -1.81
C THR A 112 -17.71 38.19 -1.52
N GLU A 113 -18.27 39.20 -0.86
CA GLU A 113 -17.54 40.39 -0.41
C GLU A 113 -16.41 40.02 0.55
N LEU A 114 -16.72 39.24 1.59
CA LEU A 114 -15.74 38.86 2.61
C LEU A 114 -14.69 37.85 2.12
N ASN A 115 -15.03 36.96 1.17
CA ASN A 115 -14.06 36.04 0.57
C ASN A 115 -13.16 36.72 -0.49
N ALA A 116 -13.55 37.89 -1.02
CA ALA A 116 -12.72 38.65 -1.95
C ALA A 116 -11.54 39.34 -1.25
N VAL A 117 -11.67 39.59 0.06
CA VAL A 117 -10.59 40.14 0.89
C VAL A 117 -9.64 39.00 1.30
N PRO A 118 -8.32 39.15 1.11
CA PRO A 118 -7.33 38.18 1.59
C PRO A 118 -7.40 38.01 3.10
N PHE A 119 -7.25 36.77 3.60
CA PHE A 119 -7.44 36.44 5.03
C PHE A 119 -6.61 37.28 6.00
N GLU A 120 -5.42 37.73 5.57
CA GLU A 120 -4.48 38.52 6.35
C GLU A 120 -4.98 39.96 6.61
N ASP A 121 -5.88 40.46 5.77
CA ASP A 121 -6.43 41.81 5.83
C ASP A 121 -7.80 41.87 6.54
N LEU A 122 -8.36 40.73 6.94
CA LEU A 122 -9.64 40.70 7.66
C LEU A 122 -9.47 41.15 9.12
N THR A 123 -10.35 42.04 9.56
CA THR A 123 -10.46 42.34 10.98
C THR A 123 -10.98 41.12 11.76
N PRO A 124 -10.66 41.00 13.08
CA PRO A 124 -11.20 39.92 13.91
C PRO A 124 -12.73 39.86 13.94
N ALA A 125 -13.40 41.01 13.73
CA ALA A 125 -14.86 41.10 13.66
C ALA A 125 -15.39 40.51 12.34
N GLU A 126 -14.79 40.86 11.20
CA GLU A 126 -15.15 40.32 9.88
C GLU A 126 -14.86 38.83 9.78
N ALA A 127 -13.77 38.34 10.39
CA ALA A 127 -13.49 36.91 10.46
C ALA A 127 -14.55 36.15 11.28
N LYS A 128 -15.06 36.76 12.35
CA LYS A 128 -16.14 36.21 13.17
C LYS A 128 -17.47 36.22 12.42
N GLU A 129 -17.75 37.31 11.69
CA GLU A 129 -18.91 37.46 10.80
C GLU A 129 -18.89 36.42 9.68
N LEU A 130 -17.77 36.27 8.98
CA LEU A 130 -17.54 35.24 7.96
C LEU A 130 -17.82 33.84 8.51
N GLY A 131 -17.35 33.56 9.74
CA GLY A 131 -17.63 32.31 10.44
C GLY A 131 -19.12 32.11 10.76
N GLN A 132 -19.84 33.18 11.09
CA GLN A 132 -21.28 33.15 11.37
C GLN A 132 -22.10 32.94 10.10
N LEU A 133 -21.84 33.71 9.04
CA LEU A 133 -22.49 33.59 7.74
C LEU A 133 -22.29 32.18 7.15
N ARG A 134 -21.10 31.60 7.30
CA ARG A 134 -20.84 30.20 6.91
C ARG A 134 -21.66 29.17 7.70
N ARG A 135 -21.95 29.44 8.99
CA ARG A 135 -22.80 28.56 9.83
C ARG A 135 -24.27 28.69 9.47
N GLU A 136 -24.75 29.90 9.21
CA GLU A 136 -26.13 30.17 8.79
C GLU A 136 -26.42 29.60 7.39
N ARG A 137 -25.53 29.86 6.42
CA ARG A 137 -25.59 29.22 5.09
C ARG A 137 -25.64 27.70 5.18
N ARG A 138 -24.84 27.11 6.09
CA ARG A 138 -24.89 25.66 6.35
C ARG A 138 -26.25 25.26 6.93
N ALA A 139 -26.76 25.95 7.94
CA ALA A 139 -28.06 25.68 8.58
C ALA A 139 -29.20 25.56 7.57
N ILE A 140 -29.18 26.42 6.56
CA ILE A 140 -30.21 26.51 5.54
C ILE A 140 -30.05 25.47 4.42
N LEU A 141 -28.82 25.22 3.94
CA LEU A 141 -28.56 24.32 2.81
C LEU A 141 -28.52 22.83 3.16
N SER A 142 -28.26 22.49 4.42
CA SER A 142 -28.20 21.09 4.86
C SER A 142 -29.58 20.49 5.11
N ASP A 143 -29.78 19.24 4.70
CA ASP A 143 -31.05 18.52 4.84
C ASP A 143 -31.57 18.52 6.29
N PRO A 144 -32.92 18.57 6.51
CA PRO A 144 -33.56 18.73 7.82
C PRO A 144 -33.13 17.69 8.87
N VAL A 145 -32.74 16.49 8.44
CA VAL A 145 -31.99 15.53 9.24
C VAL A 145 -30.99 14.81 8.32
N PRO A 146 -29.68 15.05 8.43
CA PRO A 146 -28.72 14.18 7.76
C PRO A 146 -28.81 12.80 8.43
N GLU A 147 -29.31 11.80 7.71
CA GLU A 147 -29.36 10.41 8.21
C GLU A 147 -27.97 9.89 8.60
N VAL A 148 -26.92 10.50 8.02
CA VAL A 148 -25.53 10.08 8.17
C VAL A 148 -24.69 11.20 8.79
N ILE A 149 -24.02 10.85 9.90
CA ILE A 149 -23.05 11.69 10.61
C ILE A 149 -21.63 11.51 10.04
N CYS A 150 -20.82 12.56 10.17
CA CYS A 150 -19.46 12.58 9.66
C CYS A 150 -18.60 11.46 10.24
N SER A 151 -17.93 10.71 9.36
CA SER A 151 -17.07 9.56 9.72
C SER A 151 -15.74 9.94 10.39
N ALA A 152 -15.35 11.21 10.38
CA ALA A 152 -14.11 11.67 10.98
C ALA A 152 -14.19 11.68 12.51
N ARG A 153 -13.04 11.42 13.14
CA ARG A 153 -12.86 11.47 14.59
C ARG A 153 -12.18 12.77 15.00
N ARG A 154 -12.61 13.31 16.13
CA ARG A 154 -11.95 14.41 16.82
C ARG A 154 -10.64 13.88 17.47
N HIS A 155 -9.78 14.80 17.92
CA HIS A 155 -8.50 14.45 18.56
C HIS A 155 -8.67 13.60 19.85
N ASP A 156 -9.80 13.72 20.52
CA ASP A 156 -10.17 12.90 21.69
C ASP A 156 -10.71 11.51 21.33
N GLY A 157 -10.76 11.17 20.03
CA GLY A 157 -11.27 9.89 19.51
C GLY A 157 -12.78 9.82 19.37
N SER A 158 -13.52 10.84 19.83
CA SER A 158 -14.99 10.92 19.69
C SER A 158 -15.40 11.23 18.24
N PRO A 159 -16.57 10.76 17.77
CA PRO A 159 -17.04 11.07 16.43
C PRO A 159 -17.30 12.58 16.27
N CYS A 160 -17.09 13.10 15.07
CA CYS A 160 -17.31 14.52 14.78
C CYS A 160 -18.73 14.98 15.13
N GLY A 161 -19.74 14.15 14.85
CA GLY A 161 -21.15 14.45 15.11
C GLY A 161 -21.78 15.48 14.16
N ASN A 162 -20.99 16.09 13.26
CA ASN A 162 -21.52 17.02 12.26
C ASN A 162 -22.24 16.28 11.11
N PRO A 163 -23.21 16.93 10.45
CA PRO A 163 -23.82 16.46 9.19
C PRO A 163 -22.77 16.13 8.14
N VAL A 164 -22.98 15.06 7.37
CA VAL A 164 -22.21 14.78 6.16
C VAL A 164 -22.64 15.72 5.03
N GLU A 165 -21.69 16.11 4.18
CA GLU A 165 -22.00 16.85 2.95
C GLU A 165 -22.60 15.92 1.89
N ARG A 166 -23.57 16.39 1.09
CA ARG A 166 -24.29 15.58 0.10
C ARG A 166 -23.32 14.82 -0.82
N GLY A 167 -23.45 13.48 -0.87
CA GLY A 167 -22.62 12.60 -1.68
C GLY A 167 -21.20 12.31 -1.15
N LYS A 168 -20.84 12.80 0.05
CA LYS A 168 -19.54 12.54 0.68
C LYS A 168 -19.69 11.67 1.93
N ARG A 169 -18.58 11.38 2.62
CA ARG A 169 -18.57 10.63 3.92
C ARG A 169 -18.14 11.49 5.11
N VAL A 170 -17.80 12.75 4.85
CA VAL A 170 -17.23 13.69 5.82
C VAL A 170 -18.00 15.00 5.77
N CYS A 171 -18.04 15.70 6.91
CA CYS A 171 -18.61 17.04 6.96
C CYS A 171 -17.68 18.02 6.26
N TRP A 172 -18.21 19.19 5.93
CA TRP A 172 -17.47 20.31 5.38
C TRP A 172 -16.13 20.60 6.08
N ASN A 173 -16.09 20.58 7.43
CA ASN A 173 -14.88 20.86 8.20
C ASN A 173 -13.79 19.78 8.08
N HIS A 174 -14.16 18.57 7.68
CA HIS A 174 -13.26 17.43 7.54
C HIS A 174 -13.02 17.04 6.07
N GLY A 175 -13.00 18.04 5.17
CA GLY A 175 -12.77 17.83 3.73
C GLY A 175 -14.04 17.52 2.94
N GLY A 176 -15.21 17.91 3.46
CA GLY A 176 -16.48 17.86 2.73
C GLY A 176 -16.69 19.07 1.81
N ALA A 177 -15.93 20.16 1.97
CA ALA A 177 -16.13 21.38 1.19
C ALA A 177 -15.99 21.15 -0.33
N PRO A 178 -16.74 21.87 -1.18
CA PRO A 178 -16.51 21.86 -2.63
C PRO A 178 -15.07 22.30 -2.93
N GLY A 179 -14.37 21.56 -3.81
CA GLY A 179 -12.95 21.78 -4.10
C GLY A 179 -11.96 21.22 -3.06
N SER A 180 -12.44 20.60 -1.97
CA SER A 180 -11.56 19.90 -1.02
C SER A 180 -11.35 18.45 -1.41
N GLY A 181 -10.08 18.03 -1.37
CA GLY A 181 -9.60 16.73 -1.83
C GLY A 181 -8.37 16.92 -2.73
N PRO A 182 -7.39 16.00 -2.68
CA PRO A 182 -6.24 16.11 -3.54
C PRO A 182 -6.63 15.88 -5.02
N PRO A 183 -5.88 16.44 -5.99
CA PRO A 183 -6.15 16.25 -7.41
C PRO A 183 -6.12 14.77 -7.80
N LYS A 184 -6.84 14.39 -8.85
CA LYS A 184 -6.78 13.03 -9.40
C LYS A 184 -5.32 12.70 -9.75
N GLY A 185 -4.84 11.55 -9.28
CA GLY A 185 -3.44 11.13 -9.44
C GLY A 185 -2.49 11.59 -8.34
N SER A 186 -2.96 12.23 -7.25
CA SER A 186 -2.08 12.61 -6.16
C SER A 186 -1.45 11.39 -5.47
N LYS A 187 -0.14 11.44 -5.28
CA LYS A 187 0.64 10.42 -4.57
C LYS A 187 0.62 10.57 -3.04
N ASN A 188 -0.14 11.52 -2.49
CA ASN A 188 -0.15 11.86 -1.05
C ASN A 188 -0.62 10.72 -0.13
N ALA A 189 -1.40 9.78 -0.65
CA ALA A 189 -1.86 8.60 0.09
C ALA A 189 -0.97 7.36 -0.13
N LEU A 190 0.10 7.47 -0.94
CA LEU A 190 1.04 6.37 -1.16
C LEU A 190 1.82 6.11 0.13
N LYS A 191 1.71 4.88 0.63
CA LYS A 191 2.46 4.43 1.80
C LYS A 191 3.78 3.78 1.41
N HIS A 192 3.73 2.87 0.43
CA HIS A 192 4.85 2.01 0.07
C HIS A 192 4.89 1.63 -1.42
N GLY A 193 4.06 2.24 -2.27
CA GLY A 193 4.10 2.04 -3.75
C GLY A 193 3.67 0.66 -4.28
N ALA A 194 3.60 -0.38 -3.45
CA ALA A 194 3.34 -1.76 -3.93
C ALA A 194 2.03 -2.00 -4.70
N TYR A 195 1.03 -1.12 -4.57
CA TYR A 195 -0.24 -1.18 -5.31
C TYR A 195 -0.45 0.07 -6.16
N GLU A 196 0.62 0.80 -6.47
CA GLU A 196 0.57 1.95 -7.36
C GLU A 196 0.30 1.48 -8.80
N THR A 197 -0.57 2.21 -9.49
CA THR A 197 -0.78 1.99 -10.93
C THR A 197 0.26 2.83 -11.67
N ILE A 198 1.23 2.15 -12.26
CA ILE A 198 2.34 2.77 -12.98
C ILE A 198 1.97 2.83 -14.46
N TRP A 199 2.06 4.03 -15.05
CA TRP A 199 1.80 4.28 -16.45
C TRP A 199 3.13 4.46 -17.19
N LEU A 200 3.24 3.91 -18.41
CA LEU A 200 4.46 3.98 -19.23
C LEU A 200 4.97 5.42 -19.43
N ASP A 201 4.04 6.35 -19.61
CA ASP A 201 4.36 7.78 -19.82
C ASP A 201 4.93 8.47 -18.58
N GLN A 202 4.76 7.87 -17.39
CA GLN A 202 5.23 8.40 -16.11
C GLN A 202 6.53 7.75 -15.63
N LEU A 203 7.14 6.86 -16.42
CA LEU A 203 8.42 6.25 -16.06
C LEU A 203 9.56 7.24 -16.22
N ASP A 204 10.46 7.19 -15.24
CA ASP A 204 11.74 7.87 -15.33
C ASP A 204 12.66 7.16 -16.34
N ASP A 205 13.66 7.85 -16.87
CA ASP A 205 14.52 7.30 -17.92
C ASP A 205 15.35 6.10 -17.45
N ASP A 206 15.65 6.01 -16.16
CA ASP A 206 16.31 4.84 -15.57
C ASP A 206 15.36 3.64 -15.44
N GLU A 207 14.07 3.88 -15.18
CA GLU A 207 13.04 2.85 -15.16
C GLU A 207 12.78 2.31 -16.58
N LYS A 208 12.78 3.20 -17.58
CA LYS A 208 12.71 2.79 -19.00
C LYS A 208 13.89 1.90 -19.39
N LYS A 209 15.11 2.27 -18.98
CA LYS A 209 16.31 1.42 -19.21
C LYS A 209 16.19 0.08 -18.52
N LEU A 210 15.63 0.03 -17.31
CA LEU A 210 15.39 -1.23 -16.59
C LEU A 210 14.45 -2.15 -17.36
N ILE A 211 13.35 -1.62 -17.94
CA ILE A 211 12.45 -2.42 -18.77
C ILE A 211 13.19 -3.05 -19.95
N THR A 212 14.06 -2.29 -20.62
CA THR A 212 14.85 -2.81 -21.75
C THR A 212 15.88 -3.86 -21.34
N GLN A 213 16.39 -3.79 -20.11
CA GLN A 213 17.37 -4.74 -19.57
C GLN A 213 16.74 -6.02 -19.05
N VAL A 214 15.43 -6.02 -18.76
CA VAL A 214 14.73 -7.22 -18.31
C VAL A 214 14.57 -8.17 -19.50
N PRO A 215 14.97 -9.44 -19.39
CA PRO A 215 14.76 -10.42 -20.44
C PRO A 215 13.25 -10.61 -20.67
N HIS A 216 12.81 -10.44 -21.91
CA HIS A 216 11.41 -10.64 -22.28
C HIS A 216 11.07 -12.12 -22.56
N ASP A 217 12.08 -12.94 -22.86
CA ASP A 217 11.91 -14.37 -23.09
C ASP A 217 11.98 -15.16 -21.78
N GLU A 218 11.03 -16.09 -21.59
CA GLU A 218 10.92 -16.91 -20.38
C GLU A 218 12.18 -17.76 -20.13
N ILE A 219 12.82 -18.23 -21.21
CA ILE A 219 14.05 -19.03 -21.14
C ILE A 219 15.22 -18.18 -20.62
N ASP A 220 15.39 -16.98 -21.15
CA ASP A 220 16.48 -16.08 -20.79
C ASP A 220 16.31 -15.57 -19.35
N ALA A 221 15.07 -15.29 -18.94
CA ALA A 221 14.73 -14.95 -17.55
C ALA A 221 15.13 -16.07 -16.58
N LEU A 222 14.77 -17.31 -16.89
CA LEU A 222 15.15 -18.47 -16.06
C LEU A 222 16.66 -18.70 -16.04
N GLN A 223 17.37 -18.46 -17.14
CA GLN A 223 18.83 -18.55 -17.19
C GLN A 223 19.49 -17.52 -16.27
N GLN A 224 19.04 -16.26 -16.31
CA GLN A 224 19.52 -15.22 -15.41
C GLN A 224 19.27 -15.59 -13.93
N ASP A 225 18.10 -16.13 -13.60
CA ASP A 225 17.79 -16.61 -12.25
C ASP A 225 18.73 -17.74 -11.81
N ILE A 226 19.02 -18.70 -12.69
CA ILE A 226 19.96 -19.81 -12.41
C ILE A 226 21.37 -19.27 -12.17
N ASP A 227 21.82 -18.30 -12.95
CA ASP A 227 23.13 -17.67 -12.81
C ASP A 227 23.24 -16.92 -11.47
N LEU A 228 22.22 -16.14 -11.13
CA LEU A 228 22.14 -15.45 -9.84
C LEU A 228 22.12 -16.43 -8.66
N LEU A 229 21.35 -17.52 -8.76
CA LEU A 229 21.32 -18.57 -7.74
C LEU A 229 22.69 -19.25 -7.60
N THR A 230 23.40 -19.48 -8.70
CA THR A 230 24.74 -20.08 -8.70
C THR A 230 25.77 -19.15 -8.04
N ILE A 231 25.73 -17.86 -8.34
CA ILE A 231 26.59 -16.85 -7.69
C ILE A 231 26.25 -16.75 -6.20
N ARG A 232 24.96 -16.77 -5.83
CA ARG A 232 24.51 -16.75 -4.44
C ARG A 232 25.02 -17.98 -3.68
N SER A 233 24.89 -19.19 -4.24
CA SER A 233 25.44 -20.42 -3.66
C SER A 233 26.94 -20.31 -3.46
N ARG A 234 27.70 -19.81 -4.46
CA ARG A 234 29.15 -19.61 -4.33
C ARG A 234 29.51 -18.64 -3.20
N ARG A 235 28.78 -17.53 -3.08
CA ARG A 235 29.00 -16.55 -1.98
C ARG A 235 28.69 -17.15 -0.61
N MET A 236 27.66 -17.96 -0.50
CA MET A 236 27.30 -18.66 0.75
C MET A 236 28.36 -19.69 1.13
N MET A 237 28.83 -20.49 0.17
CA MET A 237 29.95 -21.42 0.38
C MET A 237 31.24 -20.70 0.80
N ALA A 238 31.54 -19.56 0.17
CA ALA A 238 32.69 -18.75 0.56
C ALA A 238 32.55 -18.16 1.98
N ARG A 239 31.33 -17.84 2.43
CA ARG A 239 31.07 -17.41 3.81
C ARG A 239 31.24 -18.54 4.81
N ILE A 240 30.75 -19.74 4.47
CA ILE A 240 30.98 -20.95 5.28
C ILE A 240 32.48 -21.19 5.43
N ALA A 241 33.23 -21.19 4.31
CA ALA A 241 34.68 -21.39 4.33
C ALA A 241 35.43 -20.39 5.22
N LYS A 242 35.00 -19.12 5.23
CA LYS A 242 35.55 -18.10 6.14
C LYS A 242 35.21 -18.39 7.60
N LEU A 243 33.96 -18.70 7.92
CA LEU A 243 33.52 -19.01 9.28
C LEU A 243 34.12 -20.31 9.83
N THR A 244 34.49 -21.25 8.96
CA THR A 244 35.19 -22.48 9.34
C THR A 244 36.70 -22.29 9.48
N GLY A 245 37.27 -21.26 8.87
CA GLY A 245 38.70 -20.94 8.93
C GLY A 245 39.09 -19.97 10.05
N GLU A 246 38.13 -19.22 10.59
CA GLU A 246 38.31 -18.42 11.81
C GLU A 246 38.23 -19.35 13.04
N ASP A 247 39.33 -19.51 13.77
CA ASP A 247 39.39 -20.31 14.99
C ASP A 247 38.24 -19.93 15.94
N PHE A 248 37.48 -20.94 16.38
CA PHE A 248 36.27 -20.78 17.17
C PHE A 248 36.38 -19.71 18.26
N THR A 249 35.74 -18.56 18.06
CA THR A 249 35.68 -17.51 19.08
C THR A 249 34.91 -18.03 20.30
N VAL A 250 35.60 -18.13 21.44
CA VAL A 250 35.02 -18.59 22.72
C VAL A 250 34.06 -17.52 23.25
N VAL A 251 32.76 -17.82 23.32
CA VAL A 251 31.75 -16.83 23.73
C VAL A 251 31.25 -17.01 25.18
N LYS A 252 31.26 -18.21 25.78
CA LYS A 252 30.95 -18.38 27.21
C LYS A 252 31.67 -19.56 27.85
N ILE A 253 32.42 -19.28 28.92
CA ILE A 253 32.92 -20.30 29.86
C ILE A 253 31.86 -20.43 30.95
N LYS A 254 31.16 -21.57 31.02
CA LYS A 254 30.35 -21.92 32.19
C LYS A 254 31.23 -22.78 33.11
N TYR A 255 31.38 -22.34 34.35
CA TYR A 255 32.00 -23.13 35.41
C TYR A 255 30.90 -23.91 36.12
N GLU A 256 30.87 -25.23 35.97
CA GLU A 256 30.01 -26.09 36.78
C GLU A 256 30.88 -26.86 37.77
N LYS A 257 30.59 -26.72 39.07
CA LYS A 257 31.24 -27.50 40.12
C LYS A 257 30.70 -28.93 40.06
N GLY A 258 31.53 -29.88 39.63
CA GLY A 258 31.24 -31.30 39.74
C GLY A 258 31.98 -31.91 40.93
N VAL A 259 31.36 -32.88 41.61
CA VAL A 259 32.07 -33.71 42.60
C VAL A 259 32.41 -35.04 41.93
N GLY A 260 33.70 -35.32 41.80
CA GLY A 260 34.20 -36.64 41.39
C GLY A 260 34.45 -37.53 42.60
N PRO A 261 34.76 -38.82 42.40
CA PRO A 261 35.04 -39.77 43.48
C PRO A 261 36.22 -39.39 44.40
N GLN A 262 37.03 -38.40 44.01
CA GLN A 262 38.22 -37.90 44.73
C GLN A 262 38.22 -36.36 44.81
N GLY A 263 37.07 -35.75 45.17
CA GLY A 263 36.97 -34.31 45.49
C GLY A 263 36.28 -33.43 44.43
N PRO A 264 36.12 -32.12 44.71
CA PRO A 264 35.49 -31.17 43.80
C PRO A 264 36.40 -30.91 42.59
N VAL A 265 35.93 -31.26 41.39
CA VAL A 265 36.62 -31.01 40.13
C VAL A 265 35.78 -30.04 39.31
N ASP A 266 36.36 -28.89 38.95
CA ASP A 266 35.71 -27.92 38.08
C ASP A 266 35.60 -28.49 36.66
N LYS A 267 34.38 -28.75 36.19
CA LYS A 267 34.15 -29.13 34.79
C LYS A 267 33.96 -27.86 33.98
N VAL A 268 34.88 -27.63 33.04
CA VAL A 268 34.80 -26.52 32.08
C VAL A 268 34.15 -27.04 30.80
N ASN A 269 32.85 -26.83 30.64
CA ASN A 269 32.16 -27.09 29.37
C ASN A 269 32.25 -25.83 28.49
N LYS A 270 32.87 -25.97 27.31
CA LYS A 270 32.95 -24.92 26.28
C LYS A 270 31.86 -25.18 25.24
N GLU A 271 30.82 -24.36 25.21
CA GLU A 271 29.78 -24.41 24.18
C GLU A 271 30.22 -23.56 22.96
N PHE A 272 30.36 -24.18 21.78
CA PHE A 272 30.80 -23.55 20.52
C PHE A 272 29.63 -23.02 19.67
N ASP A 273 28.51 -22.67 20.30
CA ASP A 273 27.21 -22.58 19.63
C ASP A 273 27.06 -21.39 18.66
N ALA A 274 27.86 -20.33 18.80
CA ALA A 274 27.68 -19.10 18.04
C ALA A 274 28.11 -19.21 16.56
N THR A 275 29.31 -19.73 16.29
CA THR A 275 29.81 -19.91 14.92
C THR A 275 29.17 -21.13 14.25
N LEU A 276 29.00 -22.22 15.00
CA LEU A 276 28.29 -23.40 14.52
C LEU A 276 26.83 -23.08 14.15
N GLY A 277 26.14 -22.28 14.97
CA GLY A 277 24.77 -21.84 14.68
C GLY A 277 24.68 -20.95 13.43
N GLN A 278 25.67 -20.10 13.18
CA GLN A 278 25.75 -19.28 11.96
C GLN A 278 26.01 -20.14 10.72
N VAL A 279 26.93 -21.10 10.81
CA VAL A 279 27.23 -22.05 9.73
C VAL A 279 25.98 -22.89 9.42
N GLN A 280 25.34 -23.49 10.42
CA GLN A 280 24.10 -24.26 10.25
C GLN A 280 22.94 -23.41 9.70
N ALA A 281 22.89 -22.11 10.03
CA ALA A 281 21.90 -21.20 9.43
C ALA A 281 22.19 -20.97 7.93
N ILE A 282 23.44 -20.73 7.56
CA ILE A 282 23.83 -20.52 6.16
C ILE A 282 23.65 -21.82 5.36
N GLU A 283 23.96 -22.99 5.93
CA GLU A 283 23.74 -24.30 5.31
C GLU A 283 22.27 -24.57 5.03
N ARG A 284 21.37 -24.31 6.01
CA ARG A 284 19.91 -24.44 5.80
C ARG A 284 19.38 -23.50 4.72
N GLU A 285 19.95 -22.31 4.59
CA GLU A 285 19.57 -21.42 3.49
C GLU A 285 20.21 -21.85 2.17
N LEU A 286 21.40 -22.45 2.21
CA LEU A 286 22.08 -22.94 1.02
C LEU A 286 21.31 -24.10 0.39
N THR A 287 20.79 -25.04 1.18
CA THR A 287 19.95 -26.13 0.67
C THR A 287 18.69 -25.58 0.00
N LYS A 288 18.03 -24.56 0.59
CA LYS A 288 16.89 -23.89 -0.05
C LYS A 288 17.25 -23.21 -1.38
N VAL A 289 18.41 -22.56 -1.45
CA VAL A 289 18.90 -21.93 -2.70
C VAL A 289 19.20 -23.00 -3.75
N GLN A 290 19.78 -24.13 -3.35
CA GLN A 290 20.04 -25.26 -4.24
C GLN A 290 18.75 -25.89 -4.75
N GLU A 291 17.74 -26.11 -3.89
CA GLU A 291 16.42 -26.60 -4.29
C GLU A 291 15.75 -25.66 -5.30
N LYS A 292 15.81 -24.34 -5.06
CA LYS A 292 15.28 -23.34 -6.01
C LYS A 292 16.00 -23.41 -7.35
N ARG A 293 17.32 -23.58 -7.34
CA ARG A 293 18.10 -23.74 -8.56
C ARG A 293 17.70 -24.99 -9.32
N ILE A 294 17.54 -26.13 -8.63
CA ILE A 294 17.10 -27.40 -9.24
C ILE A 294 15.73 -27.21 -9.90
N LYS A 295 14.77 -26.62 -9.18
CA LYS A 295 13.42 -26.33 -9.73
C LYS A 295 13.48 -25.41 -10.95
N ALA A 296 14.26 -24.33 -10.90
CA ALA A 296 14.45 -23.44 -12.04
C ALA A 296 15.06 -24.16 -13.24
N THR A 297 16.06 -25.04 -13.01
CA THR A 297 16.66 -25.84 -14.08
C THR A 297 15.66 -26.83 -14.68
N GLU A 298 14.84 -27.51 -13.87
CA GLU A 298 13.81 -28.43 -14.35
C GLU A 298 12.79 -27.73 -15.24
N VAL A 299 12.32 -26.55 -14.83
CA VAL A 299 11.39 -25.74 -15.64
C VAL A 299 12.04 -25.31 -16.95
N LEU A 300 13.30 -24.86 -16.89
CA LEU A 300 14.05 -24.49 -18.09
C LEU A 300 14.18 -25.66 -19.07
N TYR A 301 14.50 -26.87 -18.59
CA TYR A 301 14.58 -28.05 -19.46
C TYR A 301 13.22 -28.36 -20.10
N LYS A 302 12.11 -28.29 -19.34
CA LYS A 302 10.77 -28.50 -19.87
C LYS A 302 10.43 -27.49 -20.97
N LEU A 303 10.60 -26.19 -20.70
CA LEU A 303 10.34 -25.15 -21.69
C LEU A 303 11.21 -25.34 -22.95
N LYS A 304 12.50 -25.64 -22.80
CA LYS A 304 13.39 -25.92 -23.94
C LYS A 304 12.91 -27.11 -24.77
N THR A 305 12.46 -28.19 -24.14
CA THR A 305 11.91 -29.34 -24.87
C THR A 305 10.61 -29.02 -25.59
N GLU A 306 9.71 -28.25 -24.97
CA GLU A 306 8.46 -27.83 -25.60
C GLU A 306 8.71 -26.89 -26.78
N HIS A 307 9.63 -25.93 -26.65
CA HIS A 307 10.04 -25.06 -27.74
C HIS A 307 10.68 -25.86 -28.88
N ALA A 308 11.53 -26.85 -28.58
CA ALA A 308 12.12 -27.72 -29.60
C ALA A 308 11.04 -28.52 -30.36
N MET A 309 10.09 -29.14 -29.65
CA MET A 309 8.99 -29.87 -30.28
C MET A 309 8.11 -28.97 -31.15
N LYS A 310 7.81 -27.75 -30.67
CA LYS A 310 7.05 -26.76 -31.45
C LYS A 310 7.80 -26.36 -32.72
N LEU A 311 9.10 -26.14 -32.64
CA LEU A 311 9.94 -25.82 -33.79
C LEU A 311 10.00 -26.98 -34.79
N ASP A 312 10.13 -28.21 -34.33
CA ASP A 312 10.17 -29.37 -35.21
C ASP A 312 8.81 -29.62 -35.89
N LYS A 313 7.70 -29.41 -35.17
CA LYS A 313 6.36 -29.42 -35.76
C LYS A 313 6.19 -28.35 -36.84
N LEU A 314 6.63 -27.11 -36.56
CA LEU A 314 6.61 -26.02 -37.54
C LEU A 314 7.44 -26.34 -38.79
N LYS A 315 8.60 -26.97 -38.63
CA LYS A 315 9.41 -27.41 -39.78
C LYS A 315 8.69 -28.47 -40.61
N GLN A 316 8.07 -29.46 -39.96
CA GLN A 316 7.27 -30.48 -40.62
C GLN A 316 6.10 -29.86 -41.40
N ASP A 317 5.37 -28.92 -40.78
CA ASP A 317 4.26 -28.21 -41.45
C ASP A 317 4.76 -27.43 -42.68
N MET A 318 5.89 -26.73 -42.56
CA MET A 318 6.52 -26.02 -43.68
C MET A 318 7.00 -26.96 -44.80
N GLU A 319 7.48 -28.16 -44.45
CA GLU A 319 7.86 -29.19 -45.42
C GLU A 319 6.63 -29.74 -46.16
N ILE A 320 5.56 -30.03 -45.43
CA ILE A 320 4.28 -30.45 -46.01
C ILE A 320 3.75 -29.37 -46.97
N ASP A 321 3.82 -28.09 -46.60
CA ASP A 321 3.38 -26.99 -47.46
C ASP A 321 4.26 -26.84 -48.70
N ARG A 322 5.58 -27.04 -48.59
CA ARG A 322 6.49 -27.09 -49.76
C ARG A 322 6.13 -28.25 -50.68
N GLU A 323 5.82 -29.42 -50.15
CA GLU A 323 5.39 -30.58 -50.93
C GLU A 323 4.05 -30.34 -51.60
N ARG A 324 3.08 -29.74 -50.90
CA ARG A 324 1.79 -29.31 -51.47
C ARG A 324 1.97 -28.33 -52.62
N LEU A 325 2.83 -27.31 -52.45
CA LEU A 325 3.13 -26.35 -53.51
C LEU A 325 3.81 -27.01 -54.73
N LYS A 326 4.68 -28.00 -54.51
CA LYS A 326 5.27 -28.79 -55.62
C LYS A 326 4.20 -29.60 -56.34
N LEU A 327 3.30 -30.25 -55.61
CA LEU A 327 2.18 -30.99 -56.19
C LEU A 327 1.20 -30.06 -56.91
N GLU A 328 0.92 -28.87 -56.40
CA GLU A 328 0.06 -27.89 -57.06
C GLU A 328 0.68 -27.36 -58.34
N LYS A 329 2.00 -27.11 -58.35
CA LYS A 329 2.76 -26.78 -59.57
C LYS A 329 2.79 -27.93 -60.57
N ALA A 330 2.91 -29.17 -60.12
CA ALA A 330 2.85 -30.34 -60.99
C ALA A 330 1.43 -30.49 -61.58
N LYS A 331 0.38 -30.29 -60.77
CA LYS A 331 -1.01 -30.30 -61.22
C LYS A 331 -1.33 -29.14 -62.15
N SER A 332 -0.78 -27.94 -61.95
CA SER A 332 -0.97 -26.82 -62.88
C SER A 332 -0.16 -26.99 -64.16
N ALA A 333 0.97 -27.71 -64.11
CA ALA A 333 1.71 -28.13 -65.30
C ALA A 333 0.95 -29.22 -66.08
N GLU A 334 0.30 -30.18 -65.41
CA GLU A 334 -0.62 -31.16 -66.03
C GLU A 334 -1.95 -30.55 -66.47
N ALA A 335 -2.39 -29.47 -65.83
CA ALA A 335 -3.57 -28.69 -66.20
C ALA A 335 -3.26 -27.51 -67.12
N GLN A 336 -2.09 -27.50 -67.76
CA GLN A 336 -2.08 -27.01 -69.13
C GLN A 336 -2.83 -28.10 -69.92
N PRO A 337 -4.09 -27.87 -70.35
CA PRO A 337 -4.51 -28.60 -71.54
C PRO A 337 -3.40 -28.33 -72.54
N GLU A 338 -2.93 -29.35 -73.26
CA GLU A 338 -2.16 -29.10 -74.45
C GLU A 338 -2.96 -28.06 -75.21
N ALA A 339 -2.50 -26.81 -75.16
CA ALA A 339 -2.94 -25.78 -76.04
C ALA A 339 -2.44 -26.36 -77.35
N LYS A 340 -3.32 -27.11 -78.02
CA LYS A 340 -3.19 -27.32 -79.44
C LYS A 340 -2.87 -25.94 -79.93
N ASP A 341 -1.65 -25.77 -80.44
CA ASP A 341 -1.31 -24.62 -81.23
C ASP A 341 -2.32 -24.70 -82.38
N ASP A 342 -3.46 -24.03 -82.22
CA ASP A 342 -4.58 -24.05 -83.15
C ASP A 342 -4.20 -23.24 -84.40
N GLY A 343 -2.97 -23.38 -84.90
CA GLY A 343 -2.35 -22.56 -85.93
C GLY A 343 -2.39 -21.04 -85.68
N PHE A 344 -2.99 -20.57 -84.58
CA PHE A 344 -3.33 -19.17 -84.36
C PHE A 344 -2.08 -18.34 -84.05
N ILE A 345 -1.14 -18.89 -83.28
CA ILE A 345 0.15 -18.27 -83.02
C ILE A 345 1.03 -18.29 -84.27
N GLU A 346 0.96 -19.33 -85.09
CA GLU A 346 1.66 -19.39 -86.39
C GLU A 346 1.04 -18.44 -87.43
N ALA A 347 -0.28 -18.31 -87.47
CA ALA A 347 -1.00 -17.35 -88.31
C ALA A 347 -0.69 -15.91 -87.89
N LEU A 348 -0.66 -15.60 -86.59
CA LEU A 348 -0.22 -14.30 -86.09
C LEU A 348 1.25 -14.03 -86.40
N LYS A 349 2.13 -15.03 -86.31
CA LYS A 349 3.54 -14.88 -86.71
C LYS A 349 3.69 -14.71 -88.22
N ALA A 350 2.88 -15.37 -89.04
CA ALA A 350 2.89 -15.23 -90.48
C ALA A 350 2.31 -13.88 -90.93
N GLU A 351 1.26 -13.39 -90.27
CA GLU A 351 0.66 -12.09 -90.53
C GLU A 351 1.55 -10.96 -90.01
N ALA A 352 2.19 -11.12 -88.84
CA ALA A 352 3.25 -10.22 -88.40
C ALA A 352 4.46 -10.27 -89.34
N ALA A 353 4.88 -11.44 -89.84
CA ALA A 353 5.94 -11.51 -90.84
C ALA A 353 5.56 -10.81 -92.16
N ASN A 354 4.30 -10.87 -92.60
CA ASN A 354 3.82 -10.16 -93.80
C ASN A 354 3.73 -8.64 -93.58
N VAL A 355 3.24 -8.18 -92.43
CA VAL A 355 3.16 -6.74 -92.11
C VAL A 355 4.55 -6.11 -91.95
N TRP A 356 5.53 -6.89 -91.52
CA TRP A 356 6.92 -6.43 -91.35
C TRP A 356 7.82 -6.71 -92.56
N ALA A 357 7.37 -7.50 -93.54
CA ALA A 357 8.06 -7.71 -94.81
C ALA A 357 7.82 -6.57 -95.81
N ASP A 358 6.68 -5.86 -95.72
CA ASP A 358 6.39 -4.68 -96.55
C ASP A 358 7.15 -3.41 -96.10
N GLU A 359 7.86 -3.44 -94.96
CA GLU A 359 8.66 -2.30 -94.47
C GLU A 359 10.18 -2.42 -94.75
N THR A 360 10.65 -3.48 -95.41
CA THR A 360 12.09 -3.66 -95.73
C THR A 360 12.50 -3.36 -97.16
N ASP A 361 11.58 -3.00 -98.07
CA ASP A 361 11.92 -2.76 -99.49
C ASP A 361 12.02 -1.28 -99.92
N GLU A 362 11.83 -0.28 -99.02
CA GLU A 362 12.14 1.13 -99.33
C GLU A 362 12.83 1.87 -98.17
N ALA A 363 14.07 1.48 -97.85
CA ALA A 363 15.00 2.34 -97.11
C ALA A 363 16.47 2.10 -97.51
N GLY A 364 16.80 2.57 -98.72
CA GLY A 364 18.03 3.29 -99.09
C GLY A 364 19.41 2.81 -98.61
N GLY A 365 20.28 2.53 -99.59
CA GLY A 365 21.72 2.63 -99.39
C GLY A 365 22.57 2.00 -100.50
N THR A 366 22.54 2.57 -101.71
CA THR A 366 23.64 2.41 -102.67
C THR A 366 24.48 3.68 -102.70
N ASP A 367 25.77 3.46 -102.84
CA ASP A 367 26.88 4.39 -102.68
C ASP A 367 26.88 5.57 -103.68
N GLY A 368 27.42 6.71 -103.25
CA GLY A 368 27.67 7.89 -104.07
C GLY A 368 28.14 9.09 -103.27
#